data_AF-A0A965RIW9-F1
#
_entry.id   AF-A0A965RIW9-F1
#
_cell.length_a   1.000
_cell.length_b   1.000
_cell.length_c   1.000
_cell.angle_alpha   90.00
_cell.angle_beta   90.00
_cell.angle_gamma   90.00
#
_symmetry.space_group_name_H-M   'P 1'
#
loop_
_entity.id
_entity.type
_entity.pdbx_description
1 polymer ?
#
loop_
_entity_poly.entity_id
_entity_poly.type
_entity_poly.pdbx_seq_one_letter_code
_entity_poly.pdbx_strand_id
1 'polypeptide(L)'
;MHRKGLVIAHFHKDGKLRSDTLSILQCLVPLFDHVIFVSTHLLDSERDKIPACVTLHVRPNTGYDFYSYRFGIKYLQAQGGHWQITVMNTSFMVQHPQRLVANFFERCLSSPDFDVLGLTHSNEVQPHLQSYLLTFSSHCTRHPAFIEWWDQMTPRDERFAVVFHCELGLSSNPFELNLDSLTCAMAQDVGFAELVGEGLGN
;
A
#
# COMPACT_ATOMS: atom_id res chain seq x y z
N MET A 1 8.25 -10.18 -18.37
CA MET A 1 7.33 -9.14 -17.84
C MET A 1 6.99 -9.47 -16.40
N HIS A 2 6.91 -8.47 -15.53
CA HIS A 2 6.35 -8.64 -14.19
C HIS A 2 4.84 -8.35 -14.23
N ARG A 3 4.09 -8.96 -13.31
CA ARG A 3 2.69 -8.69 -13.04
C ARG A 3 2.58 -7.58 -11.99
N LYS A 4 1.51 -6.81 -12.02
CA LYS A 4 1.24 -5.70 -11.11
C LYS A 4 0.13 -6.10 -10.15
N GLY A 5 0.45 -6.16 -8.86
CA GLY A 5 -0.50 -6.43 -7.79
C GLY A 5 -0.76 -5.20 -6.95
N LEU A 6 -2.02 -4.98 -6.54
CA LEU A 6 -2.41 -3.94 -5.60
C LEU A 6 -3.07 -4.58 -4.37
N VAL A 7 -2.63 -4.21 -3.18
CA VAL A 7 -3.25 -4.60 -1.91
C VAL A 7 -3.76 -3.35 -1.21
N ILE A 8 -5.07 -3.30 -0.95
CA ILE A 8 -5.72 -2.20 -0.26
C ILE A 8 -6.10 -2.66 1.15
N ALA A 9 -5.52 -2.02 2.17
CA ALA A 9 -5.94 -2.20 3.56
C ALA A 9 -7.06 -1.20 3.88
N HIS A 10 -8.20 -1.73 4.33
CA HIS A 10 -9.37 -0.92 4.63
C HIS A 10 -9.83 -1.12 6.08
N PHE A 11 -10.07 0.00 6.74
CA PHE A 11 -10.83 0.07 7.98
C PHE A 11 -11.78 1.27 7.93
N HIS A 12 -12.98 1.05 8.44
CA HIS A 12 -13.93 2.12 8.74
C HIS A 12 -14.66 1.77 10.04
N LYS A 13 -14.80 2.73 10.96
CA LYS A 13 -15.44 2.48 12.27
C LYS A 13 -16.85 1.91 12.17
N ASP A 14 -17.62 2.35 11.17
CA ASP A 14 -18.98 1.87 10.88
C ASP A 14 -19.04 0.80 9.77
N GLY A 15 -17.88 0.28 9.33
CA GLY A 15 -17.80 -0.71 8.25
C GLY A 15 -18.25 -0.24 6.87
N LYS A 16 -18.30 1.08 6.63
CA LYS A 16 -18.75 1.70 5.38
C LYS A 16 -17.61 1.93 4.40
N LEU A 17 -17.91 1.94 3.10
CA LEU A 17 -16.99 2.40 2.08
C LEU A 17 -17.25 3.89 1.79
N ARG A 18 -16.23 4.72 1.97
CA ARG A 18 -16.30 6.14 1.60
C ARG A 18 -16.36 6.31 0.08
N SER A 19 -17.03 7.37 -0.36
CA SER A 19 -17.16 7.68 -1.80
C SER A 19 -15.81 7.91 -2.48
N ASP A 20 -14.83 8.49 -1.78
CA ASP A 20 -13.50 8.69 -2.32
C ASP A 20 -12.69 7.39 -2.40
N THR A 21 -12.89 6.46 -1.45
CA THR A 21 -12.31 5.10 -1.51
C THR A 21 -12.82 4.34 -2.74
N LEU A 22 -14.13 4.43 -3.02
CA LEU A 22 -14.70 3.83 -4.23
C LEU A 22 -14.17 4.51 -5.50
N SER A 23 -14.06 5.84 -5.50
CA SER A 23 -13.54 6.62 -6.63
C SER A 23 -12.10 6.23 -6.97
N ILE A 24 -11.21 6.16 -5.97
CA ILE A 24 -9.82 5.76 -6.23
C ILE A 24 -9.74 4.29 -6.65
N LEU A 25 -10.52 3.40 -6.04
CA LEU A 25 -10.55 1.98 -6.42
C LEU A 25 -10.90 1.80 -7.91
N GLN A 26 -11.91 2.53 -8.40
CA GLN A 26 -12.31 2.50 -9.81
C GLN A 26 -11.20 2.99 -10.75
N CYS A 27 -10.43 4.01 -10.35
CA CYS A 27 -9.30 4.51 -11.13
C CYS A 27 -8.10 3.55 -11.12
N LEU A 28 -7.87 2.82 -10.02
CA LEU A 28 -6.70 1.95 -9.88
C LEU A 28 -6.92 0.58 -10.51
N VAL A 29 -8.12 0.00 -10.43
CA VAL A 29 -8.40 -1.36 -10.94
C VAL A 29 -7.84 -1.63 -12.36
N PRO A 30 -7.99 -0.71 -13.35
CA PRO A 30 -7.46 -0.94 -14.70
C PRO A 30 -5.93 -0.97 -14.81
N LEU A 31 -5.20 -0.51 -13.79
CA LEU A 31 -3.74 -0.37 -13.81
C LEU A 31 -3.00 -1.61 -13.31
N PHE A 32 -3.72 -2.55 -12.69
CA PHE A 32 -3.15 -3.72 -12.01
C PHE A 32 -3.70 -5.01 -12.60
N ASP A 33 -2.85 -6.02 -12.70
CA ASP A 33 -3.25 -7.38 -13.11
C ASP A 33 -4.07 -8.09 -12.02
N HIS A 34 -3.89 -7.68 -10.76
CA HIS A 34 -4.66 -8.23 -9.64
C HIS A 34 -4.82 -7.19 -8.52
N VAL A 35 -6.05 -7.01 -8.05
CA VAL A 35 -6.36 -6.11 -6.92
C VAL A 35 -6.99 -6.92 -5.80
N ILE A 36 -6.44 -6.74 -4.59
CA ILE A 36 -6.90 -7.39 -3.37
C ILE A 36 -7.36 -6.30 -2.40
N PHE A 37 -8.62 -6.36 -2.00
CA PHE A 37 -9.19 -5.45 -1.01
C PHE A 37 -9.34 -6.19 0.31
N VAL A 38 -8.54 -5.81 1.32
CA VAL A 38 -8.51 -6.45 2.62
C VAL A 38 -9.13 -5.51 3.64
N SER A 39 -10.34 -5.82 4.09
CA SER A 39 -11.05 -5.04 5.12
C SER A 39 -10.97 -5.70 6.49
N THR A 40 -10.75 -4.89 7.53
CA THR A 40 -10.87 -5.34 8.92
C THR A 40 -12.24 -5.06 9.55
N HIS A 41 -13.07 -4.26 8.87
CA HIS A 41 -14.46 -4.01 9.23
C HIS A 41 -15.24 -3.56 7.97
N LEU A 42 -16.16 -4.40 7.49
CA LEU A 42 -17.00 -4.12 6.32
C LEU A 42 -18.42 -4.62 6.55
N LEU A 43 -19.41 -3.77 6.33
CA LEU A 43 -20.82 -4.16 6.34
C LEU A 43 -21.14 -4.98 5.08
N ASP A 44 -22.01 -5.98 5.23
CA ASP A 44 -22.40 -6.82 4.10
C ASP A 44 -23.08 -6.03 2.97
N SER A 45 -23.83 -4.98 3.32
CA SER A 45 -24.46 -4.07 2.36
C SER A 45 -23.48 -3.25 1.51
N GLU A 46 -22.20 -3.22 1.88
CA GLU A 46 -21.15 -2.49 1.16
C GLU A 46 -20.38 -3.37 0.19
N ARG A 47 -20.50 -4.71 0.29
CA ARG A 47 -19.73 -5.66 -0.51
C ARG A 47 -19.99 -5.50 -2.01
N ASP A 48 -21.25 -5.30 -2.39
CA ASP A 48 -21.66 -5.16 -3.80
C ASP A 48 -21.15 -3.88 -4.46
N LYS A 49 -20.62 -2.91 -3.68
CA LYS A 49 -19.99 -1.70 -4.21
C LYS A 49 -18.56 -1.95 -4.71
N ILE A 50 -17.93 -3.04 -4.28
CA ILE A 50 -16.58 -3.43 -4.70
C ILE A 50 -16.69 -4.14 -6.06
N PRO A 51 -15.91 -3.72 -7.09
CA PRO A 51 -15.97 -4.37 -8.40
C PRO A 51 -15.71 -5.87 -8.31
N ALA A 52 -16.47 -6.69 -9.05
CA ALA A 52 -16.36 -8.15 -9.00
C ALA A 52 -14.99 -8.70 -9.43
N CYS A 53 -14.18 -7.92 -10.16
CA CYS A 53 -12.80 -8.27 -10.50
C CYS A 53 -11.80 -8.07 -9.35
N VAL A 54 -12.22 -7.46 -8.24
CA VAL A 54 -11.40 -7.23 -7.05
C VAL A 54 -11.60 -8.39 -6.07
N THR A 55 -10.49 -8.99 -5.63
CA THR A 55 -10.52 -10.05 -4.63
C THR A 55 -10.75 -9.43 -3.24
N LEU A 56 -11.96 -9.57 -2.70
CA LEU A 56 -12.31 -9.08 -1.36
C LEU A 56 -12.00 -10.12 -0.28
N HIS A 57 -11.29 -9.69 0.76
CA HIS A 57 -11.11 -10.43 2.01
C HIS A 57 -11.52 -9.59 3.22
N VAL A 58 -12.33 -10.17 4.09
CA VAL A 58 -12.70 -9.57 5.38
C VAL A 58 -12.03 -10.37 6.49
N ARG A 59 -11.31 -9.70 7.39
CA ARG A 59 -10.53 -10.34 8.47
C ARG A 59 -10.73 -9.63 9.82
N PRO A 60 -10.38 -10.26 10.96
CA PRO A 60 -10.40 -9.58 12.25
C PRO A 60 -9.48 -8.35 12.28
N ASN A 61 -9.90 -7.31 12.99
CA ASN A 61 -9.14 -6.06 13.16
C ASN A 61 -7.96 -6.21 14.14
N THR A 62 -6.89 -6.86 13.67
CA THR A 62 -5.65 -7.09 14.42
C THR A 62 -4.44 -6.84 13.54
N GLY A 63 -3.36 -6.29 14.09
CA GLY A 63 -2.12 -6.03 13.35
C GLY A 63 -2.16 -4.87 12.35
N TYR A 64 -3.18 -4.00 12.42
CA TYR A 64 -3.37 -2.84 11.55
C TYR A 64 -3.21 -3.12 10.04
N ASP A 65 -2.90 -2.08 9.27
CA ASP A 65 -2.79 -2.13 7.81
C ASP A 65 -1.68 -3.08 7.35
N PHE A 66 -0.56 -3.16 8.08
CA PHE A 66 0.55 -4.05 7.74
C PHE A 66 0.14 -5.52 7.71
N TYR A 67 -0.73 -5.97 8.62
CA TYR A 67 -1.18 -7.36 8.57
C TYR A 67 -2.16 -7.62 7.42
N SER A 68 -2.89 -6.58 6.98
CA SER A 68 -3.69 -6.61 5.76
C SER A 68 -2.81 -6.62 4.50
N TYR A 69 -1.71 -5.86 4.49
CA TYR A 69 -0.69 -5.89 3.43
C TYR A 69 -0.03 -7.26 3.34
N ARG A 70 0.41 -7.81 4.48
CA ARG A 70 0.96 -9.16 4.58
C ARG A 70 0.04 -10.19 3.97
N PHE A 71 -1.24 -10.15 4.31
CA PHE A 71 -2.24 -11.06 3.77
C PHE A 71 -2.28 -10.99 2.23
N GLY A 72 -2.41 -9.78 1.66
CA GLY A 72 -2.48 -9.60 0.22
C GLY A 72 -1.17 -9.95 -0.50
N ILE A 73 -0.01 -9.59 0.07
CA ILE A 73 1.31 -9.91 -0.48
C ILE A 73 1.49 -11.43 -0.56
N LYS A 74 1.20 -12.14 0.53
CA LYS A 74 1.27 -13.60 0.56
C LYS A 74 0.30 -14.25 -0.41
N TYR A 75 -0.90 -13.68 -0.56
CA TYR A 75 -1.86 -14.15 -1.56
C TYR A 75 -1.28 -14.03 -2.98
N LEU A 76 -0.70 -12.88 -3.34
CA LEU A 76 -0.07 -12.67 -4.64
C LEU A 76 1.12 -13.62 -4.86
N GLN A 77 2.01 -13.75 -3.87
CA GLN A 77 3.16 -14.66 -3.93
C GLN A 77 2.75 -16.12 -4.13
N ALA A 78 1.66 -16.56 -3.48
CA ALA A 78 1.13 -17.91 -3.64
C ALA A 78 0.60 -18.21 -5.06
N GLN A 79 0.25 -17.18 -5.85
CA GLN A 79 -0.09 -17.33 -7.27
C GLN A 79 1.13 -17.57 -8.17
N GLY A 80 2.34 -17.46 -7.62
CA GLY A 80 3.60 -17.56 -8.37
C GLY A 80 3.82 -16.41 -9.34
N GLY A 81 4.96 -16.45 -10.03
CA GLY A 81 5.38 -15.42 -10.98
C GLY A 81 6.06 -14.22 -10.33
N HIS A 82 6.36 -13.21 -11.15
CA HIS A 82 7.12 -12.03 -10.74
C HIS A 82 6.17 -10.87 -10.51
N TRP A 83 6.06 -10.37 -9.27
CA TRP A 83 5.09 -9.34 -8.91
C TRP A 83 5.76 -8.03 -8.53
N GLN A 84 5.45 -6.95 -9.24
CA GLN A 84 5.54 -5.61 -8.66
C GLN A 84 4.31 -5.41 -7.78
N ILE A 85 4.49 -5.06 -6.51
CA ILE A 85 3.40 -4.99 -5.54
C ILE A 85 3.26 -3.58 -5.00
N THR A 86 2.09 -3.00 -5.18
CA THR A 86 1.65 -1.79 -4.48
C THR A 86 0.82 -2.17 -3.26
N VAL A 87 1.06 -1.51 -2.14
CA VAL A 87 0.20 -1.52 -0.96
C VAL A 87 -0.32 -0.10 -0.70
N MET A 88 -1.57 0.03 -0.28
CA MET A 88 -2.14 1.30 0.16
C MET A 88 -3.21 1.08 1.23
N ASN A 89 -3.41 2.06 2.11
CA ASN A 89 -4.54 2.04 3.03
C ASN A 89 -5.59 3.09 2.67
N THR A 90 -6.74 3.04 3.35
CA THR A 90 -7.86 3.97 3.16
C THR A 90 -7.94 5.05 4.23
N SER A 91 -6.87 5.27 5.00
CA SER A 91 -6.86 6.22 6.12
C SER A 91 -6.73 7.68 5.69
N PHE A 92 -6.56 7.96 4.39
CA PHE A 92 -6.47 9.31 3.83
C PHE A 92 -7.52 9.55 2.75
N MET A 93 -7.77 10.81 2.38
CA MET A 93 -8.75 11.18 1.36
C MET A 93 -8.09 11.51 0.04
N VAL A 94 -8.46 10.81 -1.03
CA VAL A 94 -7.97 11.14 -2.38
C VAL A 94 -8.99 12.04 -3.07
N GLN A 95 -8.70 13.34 -3.12
CA GLN A 95 -9.61 14.33 -3.73
C GLN A 95 -9.59 14.28 -5.26
N HIS A 96 -8.43 13.96 -5.84
CA HIS A 96 -8.21 13.96 -7.29
C HIS A 96 -7.59 12.63 -7.75
N PRO A 97 -8.38 11.55 -7.84
CA PRO A 97 -7.86 10.21 -8.12
C PRO A 97 -7.13 10.12 -9.47
N GLN A 98 -7.59 10.85 -10.49
CA GLN A 98 -6.92 10.89 -11.79
C GLN A 98 -5.53 11.55 -11.70
N ARG A 99 -5.37 12.59 -10.88
CA ARG A 99 -4.06 13.23 -10.66
C ARG A 99 -3.10 12.31 -9.92
N LEU A 100 -3.60 11.57 -8.92
CA LEU A 100 -2.78 10.56 -8.23
C LEU A 100 -2.31 9.48 -9.22
N VAL A 101 -3.18 9.02 -10.12
CA VAL A 101 -2.80 8.08 -11.17
C VAL A 101 -1.69 8.65 -12.07
N ALA A 102 -1.90 9.84 -12.63
CA ALA A 102 -0.95 10.46 -13.55
C ALA A 102 0.42 10.76 -12.89
N ASN A 103 0.41 11.26 -11.65
CA ASN A 103 1.62 11.76 -10.99
C ASN A 103 2.39 10.68 -10.22
N PHE A 104 1.70 9.68 -9.68
CA PHE A 104 2.32 8.59 -8.93
C PHE A 104 2.35 7.29 -9.73
N PHE A 105 1.19 6.76 -10.09
CA PHE A 105 1.11 5.40 -10.64
C PHE A 105 1.70 5.28 -12.04
N GLU A 106 1.45 6.22 -12.95
CA GLU A 106 2.04 6.15 -14.30
C GLU A 106 3.57 6.15 -14.25
N ARG A 107 4.18 6.93 -13.34
CA ARG A 107 5.63 6.96 -13.13
C ARG A 107 6.15 5.69 -12.46
N CYS A 108 5.49 5.26 -11.38
CA CYS A 108 5.91 4.06 -10.62
C CYS A 108 5.73 2.76 -11.41
N LEU A 109 4.71 2.68 -12.26
CA LEU A 109 4.38 1.47 -13.03
C LEU A 109 5.12 1.40 -14.37
N SER A 110 5.85 2.44 -14.76
CA SER A 110 6.65 2.52 -15.99
C SER A 110 8.16 2.55 -15.76
N SER A 111 8.63 2.93 -14.56
CA SER A 111 10.07 2.93 -14.23
C SER A 111 10.57 1.54 -13.84
N PRO A 112 11.65 1.02 -14.46
CA PRO A 112 12.26 -0.24 -14.03
C PRO A 112 13.27 -0.09 -12.87
N ASP A 113 13.71 1.13 -12.55
CA ASP A 113 14.85 1.40 -11.66
C ASP A 113 14.43 1.93 -10.29
N PHE A 114 13.81 1.07 -9.49
CA PHE A 114 13.60 1.30 -8.07
C PHE A 114 13.48 -0.03 -7.34
N ASP A 115 13.70 -0.04 -6.03
CA ASP A 115 13.31 -1.17 -5.19
C ASP A 115 12.03 -0.89 -4.39
N VAL A 116 11.88 0.32 -3.84
CA VAL A 116 10.64 0.78 -3.23
C VAL A 116 10.38 2.25 -3.54
N LEU A 117 9.12 2.60 -3.77
CA LEU A 117 8.63 3.96 -3.94
C LEU A 117 7.50 4.21 -2.96
N GLY A 118 7.54 5.33 -2.25
CA GLY A 118 6.48 5.75 -1.33
C GLY A 118 5.88 7.08 -1.75
N LEU A 119 4.59 7.24 -1.47
CA LEU A 119 3.91 8.52 -1.68
C LEU A 119 4.39 9.57 -0.67
N THR A 120 4.64 9.18 0.58
CA THR A 120 5.03 10.11 1.64
C THR A 120 6.29 9.71 2.38
N HIS A 121 7.01 10.73 2.82
CA HIS A 121 8.20 10.64 3.64
C HIS A 121 7.98 11.41 4.95
N SER A 122 8.48 10.88 6.06
CA SER A 122 8.42 11.51 7.37
C SER A 122 9.82 11.64 7.98
N ASN A 123 10.02 12.73 8.72
CA ASN A 123 11.23 13.03 9.50
C ASN A 123 10.97 13.03 11.02
N GLU A 124 9.77 12.68 11.48
CA GLU A 124 9.35 12.88 12.88
C GLU A 124 10.14 12.05 13.91
N VAL A 125 10.60 10.86 13.52
CA VAL A 125 11.43 9.98 14.35
C VAL A 125 12.84 9.85 13.76
N GLN A 126 12.90 9.46 12.50
CA GLN A 126 14.07 9.47 11.61
C GLN A 126 13.55 9.53 10.17
N PRO A 127 14.36 9.85 9.14
CA PRO A 127 13.92 9.77 7.75
C PRO A 127 13.39 8.37 7.39
N HIS A 128 12.12 8.28 6.97
CA HIS A 128 11.47 7.02 6.55
C HIS A 128 10.29 7.25 5.60
N LEU A 129 9.92 6.22 4.85
CA LEU A 129 8.67 6.21 4.08
C LEU A 129 7.48 5.82 4.96
N GLN A 130 6.35 6.50 4.80
CA GLN A 130 5.12 6.11 5.49
C GLN A 130 4.32 5.10 4.65
N SER A 131 3.61 4.22 5.35
CA SER A 131 2.93 3.07 4.77
C SER A 131 1.56 3.34 4.14
N TYR A 132 1.19 4.62 3.96
CA TYR A 132 -0.06 5.01 3.32
C TYR A 132 -0.16 4.51 1.88
N LEU A 133 0.95 4.57 1.14
CA LEU A 133 1.05 4.07 -0.22
C LEU A 133 2.50 3.79 -0.56
N LEU A 134 2.82 2.51 -0.78
CA LEU A 134 4.16 2.03 -1.14
C LEU A 134 4.06 1.12 -2.37
N THR A 135 5.08 1.13 -3.23
CA THR A 135 5.23 0.20 -4.36
C THR A 135 6.60 -0.45 -4.29
N PHE A 136 6.64 -1.78 -4.27
CA PHE A 136 7.84 -2.59 -4.28
C PHE A 136 8.08 -3.17 -5.67
N SER A 137 9.30 -3.06 -6.17
CA SER A 137 9.65 -3.60 -7.47
C SER A 137 9.58 -5.12 -7.49
N SER A 138 9.46 -5.70 -8.68
CA SER A 138 9.44 -7.16 -8.79
C SER A 138 10.73 -7.83 -8.32
N HIS A 139 11.85 -7.11 -8.35
CA HIS A 139 13.12 -7.59 -7.81
C HIS A 139 13.05 -7.68 -6.28
N CYS A 140 12.65 -6.57 -5.63
CA CYS A 140 12.49 -6.48 -4.18
C CYS A 140 11.54 -7.57 -3.63
N THR A 141 10.38 -7.78 -4.26
CA THR A 141 9.36 -8.73 -3.76
C THR A 141 9.77 -10.20 -3.83
N ARG A 142 10.81 -10.53 -4.60
CA ARG A 142 11.39 -11.87 -4.70
C ARG A 142 12.63 -12.04 -3.82
N HIS A 143 13.14 -10.96 -3.25
CA HIS A 143 14.31 -11.02 -2.40
C HIS A 143 13.99 -11.86 -1.15
N PRO A 144 14.86 -12.82 -0.75
CA PRO A 144 14.60 -13.68 0.40
C PRO A 144 14.26 -12.91 1.68
N ALA A 145 14.98 -11.81 1.95
CA ALA A 145 14.70 -10.96 3.11
C ALA A 145 13.31 -10.31 3.07
N PHE A 146 12.76 -10.02 1.89
CA PHE A 146 11.41 -9.44 1.76
C PHE A 146 10.38 -10.49 2.14
N ILE A 147 10.53 -11.69 1.58
CA ILE A 147 9.67 -12.83 1.86
C ILE A 147 9.71 -13.17 3.36
N GLU A 148 10.91 -13.30 3.92
CA GLU A 148 11.12 -13.63 5.32
C GLU A 148 10.52 -12.58 6.27
N TRP A 149 10.70 -11.29 5.96
CA TRP A 149 10.16 -10.19 6.76
C TRP A 149 8.63 -10.26 6.86
N TRP A 150 7.96 -10.43 5.71
CA TRP A 150 6.51 -10.60 5.71
C TRP A 150 6.09 -11.92 6.36
N ASP A 151 6.85 -13.00 6.21
CA ASP A 151 6.51 -14.30 6.81
C ASP A 151 6.57 -14.26 8.34
N GLN A 152 7.62 -13.66 8.90
CA GLN A 152 7.86 -13.56 10.34
C GLN A 152 7.04 -12.48 11.04
N MET A 153 6.42 -11.57 10.29
CA MET A 153 5.59 -10.50 10.86
C MET A 153 4.47 -11.07 11.74
N THR A 154 4.49 -10.67 13.01
CA THR A 154 3.44 -10.91 13.99
C THR A 154 2.50 -9.71 14.07
N PRO A 155 1.19 -9.92 14.33
CA PRO A 155 0.27 -8.80 14.51
C PRO A 155 0.71 -7.95 15.70
N ARG A 156 0.72 -6.63 15.52
CA ARG A 156 1.01 -5.63 16.55
C ARG A 156 -0.18 -4.68 16.64
N ASP A 157 -0.72 -4.51 17.84
CA ASP A 157 -1.90 -3.67 18.07
C ASP A 157 -1.55 -2.29 18.66
N GLU A 158 -0.27 -1.90 18.55
CA GLU A 158 0.23 -0.59 19.00
C GLU A 158 0.78 0.23 17.82
N ARG A 159 0.27 1.45 17.64
CA ARG A 159 0.68 2.36 16.55
C ARG A 159 2.19 2.68 16.55
N PHE A 160 2.78 2.85 17.73
CA PHE A 160 4.23 3.05 17.86
C PHE A 160 5.03 1.83 17.40
N ALA A 161 4.52 0.62 17.65
CA ALA A 161 5.15 -0.59 17.16
C ALA A 161 5.06 -0.70 15.63
N VAL A 162 3.99 -0.20 15.01
CA VAL A 162 3.87 -0.10 13.54
C VAL A 162 4.92 0.85 12.97
N VAL A 163 5.05 2.07 13.49
CA VAL A 163 6.08 3.00 13.01
C VAL A 163 7.48 2.39 13.23
N PHE A 164 7.79 1.95 14.44
CA PHE A 164 9.15 1.53 14.79
C PHE A 164 9.59 0.19 14.18
N HIS A 165 8.72 -0.80 14.09
CA HIS A 165 9.09 -2.13 13.57
C HIS A 165 8.70 -2.33 12.12
N CYS A 166 7.71 -1.57 11.61
CA CYS A 166 7.24 -1.72 10.24
C CYS A 166 7.77 -0.62 9.35
N GLU A 167 7.43 0.65 9.59
CA GLU A 167 7.87 1.75 8.72
C GLU A 167 9.38 1.99 8.82
N LEU A 168 9.90 2.10 10.04
CA LEU A 168 11.33 2.16 10.28
C LEU A 168 11.99 0.82 9.98
N GLY A 169 11.37 -0.33 10.28
CA GLY A 169 11.95 -1.64 9.99
C GLY A 169 12.18 -1.89 8.49
N LEU A 170 11.21 -1.50 7.66
CA LEU A 170 11.35 -1.47 6.19
C LEU A 170 12.44 -0.48 5.73
N SER A 171 12.71 0.56 6.52
CA SER A 171 13.69 1.61 6.20
C SER A 171 15.09 1.39 6.82
N SER A 172 15.25 0.50 7.81
CA SER A 172 16.46 0.41 8.67
C SER A 172 17.06 -0.98 8.88
N ASN A 173 16.44 -2.07 8.41
CA ASN A 173 17.00 -3.43 8.54
C ASN A 173 17.06 -4.16 7.18
N PRO A 174 18.02 -5.08 7.02
CA PRO A 174 19.18 -5.05 6.14
C PRO A 174 18.83 -5.67 4.79
N PHE A 175 18.09 -4.95 3.98
CA PHE A 175 18.35 -5.07 2.57
C PHE A 175 19.51 -4.14 2.30
N GLU A 176 20.51 -4.56 1.55
CA GLU A 176 21.19 -3.63 0.65
C GLU A 176 20.18 -3.18 -0.43
N LEU A 177 18.98 -2.75 -0.03
CA LEU A 177 18.14 -1.87 -0.81
C LEU A 177 19.05 -0.69 -1.02
N ASN A 178 19.45 -0.48 -2.26
CA ASN A 178 20.13 0.75 -2.58
C ASN A 178 19.13 1.86 -2.28
N LEU A 179 19.23 2.47 -1.09
CA LEU A 179 18.38 3.56 -0.66
C LEU A 179 18.60 4.79 -1.55
N ASP A 180 19.67 4.84 -2.35
CA ASP A 180 19.85 5.84 -3.40
C ASP A 180 18.79 5.70 -4.51
N SER A 181 18.17 4.52 -4.64
CA SER A 181 17.05 4.26 -5.55
C SER A 181 15.67 4.49 -4.92
N LEU A 182 15.61 4.99 -3.67
CA LEU A 182 14.41 5.66 -3.13
C LEU A 182 14.19 6.95 -3.94
N THR A 183 13.77 6.78 -5.19
CA THR A 183 13.44 7.90 -6.05
C THR A 183 12.25 8.56 -5.40
N CYS A 184 12.53 9.74 -4.86
CA CYS A 184 11.55 10.61 -4.29
C CYS A 184 10.56 10.96 -5.42
N ALA A 185 9.46 10.22 -5.54
CA ALA A 185 8.41 10.52 -6.50
C ALA A 185 7.86 11.94 -6.27
N MET A 186 8.06 12.51 -5.08
CA MET A 186 7.60 13.85 -4.71
C MET A 186 8.71 14.87 -4.43
N ALA A 187 9.99 14.61 -4.74
CA ALA A 187 11.03 15.62 -4.53
C ALA A 187 10.92 16.82 -5.49
N GLN A 188 10.12 16.76 -6.56
CA GLN A 188 10.18 17.82 -7.56
C GLN A 188 8.88 18.54 -7.93
N ASP A 189 7.66 17.99 -7.82
CA ASP A 189 6.53 18.72 -8.43
C ASP A 189 5.15 18.73 -7.75
N VAL A 190 4.83 17.88 -6.75
CA VAL A 190 3.48 17.91 -6.14
C VAL A 190 3.54 17.57 -4.65
N GLY A 191 3.05 18.48 -3.80
CA GLY A 191 2.99 18.25 -2.36
C GLY A 191 1.92 17.22 -2.00
N PHE A 192 2.16 16.38 -0.98
CA PHE A 192 1.17 15.43 -0.46
C PHE A 192 -0.20 16.08 -0.20
N ALA A 193 -0.18 17.29 0.36
CA ALA A 193 -1.37 18.10 0.66
C ALA A 193 -2.17 18.54 -0.58
N GLU A 194 -1.56 18.54 -1.77
CA GLU A 194 -2.23 18.86 -3.04
C GLU A 194 -2.90 17.63 -3.67
N LEU A 195 -2.47 16.42 -3.29
CA LEU A 195 -3.02 15.14 -3.75
C LEU A 195 -4.01 14.52 -2.76
N VAL A 196 -3.84 14.83 -1.47
CA VAL A 196 -4.54 14.24 -0.35
C VAL A 196 -5.12 15.35 0.53
N GLY A 197 -6.44 15.33 0.73
CA GLY A 197 -7.07 16.22 1.70
C GLY A 197 -6.78 15.76 3.13
N GLU A 198 -6.65 16.69 4.08
CA GLU A 198 -6.53 16.37 5.50
C GLU A 198 -7.71 15.49 5.95
N GLY A 199 -7.45 14.20 6.07
CA GLY A 199 -8.40 13.17 6.50
C GLY A 199 -7.95 12.53 7.80
N LEU A 200 -7.42 13.31 8.75
CA LEU A 200 -7.23 12.82 10.11
C LEU A 200 -8.59 12.81 10.81
N GLY A 201 -9.32 11.72 10.67
CA GLY A 201 -10.53 11.52 11.45
C GLY A 201 -11.46 10.46 10.88
N ASN A 202 -11.37 9.25 11.43
CA ASN A 202 -12.49 8.52 12.04
C ASN A 202 -12.04 7.22 12.67
#